data_AF-A0A945PK35-F1
#
_entry.id   AF-A0A945PK35-F1
#
_cell.length_a   1.000
_cell.length_b   1.000
_cell.length_c   1.000
_cell.angle_alpha   90.00
_cell.angle_beta   90.00
_cell.angle_gamma   90.00
#
_symmetry.space_group_name_H-M   'P 1'
#
loop_
_entity.id
_entity.type
_entity.pdbx_description
1 polymer ?
#
loop_
_entity_poly.entity_id
_entity_poly.type
_entity_poly.pdbx_seq_one_letter_code
_entity_poly.pdbx_strand_id
1 'polypeptide(L)'
;MKLSQRLKIGKVIVSIVWLFIVASVIEPSQVPFPIVFQALGIALVVSHIIEIVVFKKRMRRPADYILTMLFGYLQLKTIRIEL
;
A
#
# COMPACT_ATOMS: atom_id res chain seq x y z
N MET A 1 21.71 2.75 6.59
CA MET A 1 20.45 3.52 6.38
C MET A 1 19.46 3.21 7.51
N LYS A 2 18.90 4.23 8.17
CA LYS A 2 17.96 4.06 9.31
C LYS A 2 16.67 3.35 8.86
N LEU A 3 16.03 2.56 9.74
CA LEU A 3 14.79 1.85 9.43
C LEU A 3 13.66 2.81 8.98
N SER A 4 13.54 3.96 9.65
CA SER A 4 12.59 5.01 9.26
C SER A 4 12.77 5.50 7.83
N GLN A 5 14.02 5.61 7.36
CA GLN A 5 14.32 5.99 5.98
C GLN A 5 13.98 4.88 4.99
N ARG A 6 14.23 3.61 5.34
CA ARG A 6 13.79 2.45 4.53
C ARG A 6 12.27 2.42 4.36
N LEU A 7 11.52 2.67 5.44
CA LEU A 7 10.05 2.72 5.40
C LEU A 7 9.55 3.88 4.53
N LYS A 8 10.16 5.06 4.63
CA LYS A 8 9.83 6.22 3.76
C LYS A 8 10.05 5.89 2.29
N ILE A 9 11.21 5.35 1.93
CA ILE A 9 11.52 4.96 0.54
C ILE A 9 10.52 3.91 0.05
N GLY A 10 10.22 2.90 0.86
CA GLY A 10 9.21 1.89 0.51
C GLY A 10 7.83 2.50 0.23
N LYS A 11 7.37 3.44 1.07
CA LYS A 11 6.10 4.13 0.87
C LYS A 11 6.09 4.97 -0.42
N VAL A 12 7.20 5.65 -0.74
CA VAL A 12 7.34 6.39 -2.00
C VAL A 12 7.21 5.45 -3.21
N ILE A 13 7.89 4.30 -3.18
CA ILE A 13 7.80 3.31 -4.26
C ILE A 13 6.36 2.79 -4.42
N VAL A 14 5.70 2.44 -3.31
CA VAL A 14 4.31 1.96 -3.34
C VAL A 14 3.36 3.04 -3.86
N SER A 15 3.55 4.31 -3.52
CA SER A 15 2.76 5.41 -4.09
C SER A 15 2.92 5.53 -5.61
N ILE A 16 4.13 5.34 -6.14
CA ILE A 16 4.36 5.33 -7.59
C ILE A 16 3.63 4.15 -8.23
N VAL A 17 3.70 2.96 -7.61
CA VAL A 17 2.95 1.78 -8.08
C VAL A 17 1.44 2.05 -8.11
N TRP A 18 0.87 2.66 -7.06
CA TRP A 18 -0.53 3.08 -7.05
C TRP A 18 -0.87 4.04 -8.18
N LEU A 19 0.01 4.98 -8.51
CA LEU A 19 -0.20 5.89 -9.63
C LEU A 19 -0.32 5.12 -10.95
N PHE A 20 0.56 4.16 -11.21
CA PHE A 20 0.48 3.30 -12.41
C PHE A 20 -0.79 2.43 -12.41
N ILE A 21 -1.20 1.90 -11.24
CA ILE A 21 -2.45 1.15 -11.11
C ILE A 21 -3.64 2.03 -11.49
N VAL A 22 -3.76 3.23 -10.90
CA VAL A 22 -4.85 4.16 -11.18
C VAL A 22 -4.85 4.56 -12.66
N ALA A 23 -3.69 4.92 -13.22
CA ALA A 23 -3.56 5.23 -14.63
C ALA A 23 -3.99 4.05 -15.52
N SER A 24 -3.61 2.82 -15.17
CA SER A 24 -3.97 1.62 -15.92
C SER A 24 -5.47 1.31 -15.90
N VAL A 25 -6.20 1.78 -14.89
CA VAL A 25 -7.66 1.59 -14.76
C VAL A 25 -8.42 2.68 -15.49
N ILE A 26 -7.99 3.94 -15.38
CA ILE A 26 -8.68 5.09 -15.96
C ILE A 26 -8.40 5.21 -17.46
N GLU A 27 -7.13 5.09 -17.85
CA GLU A 27 -6.69 5.25 -19.23
C GLU A 27 -5.67 4.14 -19.58
N PRO A 28 -6.15 2.91 -19.84
CA PRO A 28 -5.29 1.75 -20.06
C PRO A 28 -4.34 1.92 -21.26
N SER A 29 -4.69 2.76 -22.24
CA SER A 29 -3.90 2.98 -23.46
C SER A 29 -2.57 3.70 -23.20
N GLN A 30 -2.47 4.44 -22.08
CA GLN A 30 -1.28 5.22 -21.72
C GLN A 30 -0.28 4.44 -20.85
N VAL A 31 -0.64 3.24 -20.40
CA VAL A 31 0.19 2.42 -19.51
C VAL A 31 0.63 1.15 -20.24
N PRO A 32 1.93 0.85 -20.31
CA PRO A 32 2.39 -0.42 -20.88
C PRO A 32 1.90 -1.59 -20.03
N PHE A 33 1.36 -2.64 -20.67
CA PHE A 33 0.86 -3.84 -20.00
C PHE A 33 -0.19 -3.54 -18.90
N PRO A 34 -1.30 -2.85 -19.21
CA PRO A 34 -2.23 -2.35 -18.20
C PRO A 34 -2.85 -3.47 -17.35
N ILE A 35 -3.06 -4.65 -17.95
CA ILE A 35 -3.61 -5.82 -17.24
C ILE A 35 -2.71 -6.28 -16.08
N VAL A 36 -1.40 -6.11 -16.19
CA VAL A 36 -0.44 -6.46 -15.12
C VAL A 36 -0.63 -5.53 -13.93
N PHE A 37 -0.76 -4.22 -14.17
CA PHE A 37 -1.00 -3.24 -13.12
C PHE A 37 -2.38 -3.39 -12.50
N GLN A 38 -3.42 -3.67 -13.29
CA GLN A 38 -4.76 -3.95 -12.76
C GLN A 38 -4.76 -5.20 -11.86
N ALA A 39 -4.16 -6.30 -12.32
CA ALA A 39 -4.02 -7.52 -11.53
C ALA A 39 -3.20 -7.29 -10.25
N LEU A 40 -2.11 -6.52 -10.33
CA LEU A 40 -1.31 -6.12 -9.18
C LEU A 40 -2.13 -5.26 -8.19
N GLY A 41 -2.96 -4.34 -8.69
CA GLY A 41 -3.85 -3.53 -7.87
C GLY A 41 -4.85 -4.39 -7.11
N ILE A 42 -5.49 -5.36 -7.76
CA ILE A 42 -6.39 -6.32 -7.11
C ILE A 42 -5.63 -7.11 -6.04
N ALA A 43 -4.45 -7.64 -6.37
CA ALA A 43 -3.63 -8.40 -5.42
C ALA A 43 -3.21 -7.55 -4.20
N LEU A 44 -2.84 -6.29 -4.40
CA LEU A 44 -2.50 -5.36 -3.31
C LEU A 44 -3.71 -5.07 -2.43
N VAL A 45 -4.87 -4.76 -3.01
CA VAL A 45 -6.12 -4.54 -2.27
C VAL A 45 -6.45 -5.75 -1.40
N VAL A 46 -6.44 -6.96 -1.98
CA VAL A 46 -6.72 -8.20 -1.23
C VAL A 46 -5.69 -8.41 -0.12
N SER A 47 -4.40 -8.25 -0.42
CA SER A 47 -3.33 -8.38 0.56
C SER A 47 -3.49 -7.41 1.73
N HIS A 48 -3.81 -6.14 1.46
CA HIS A 48 -3.96 -5.12 2.49
C HIS A 48 -5.23 -5.32 3.34
N ILE A 49 -6.31 -5.82 2.74
CA ILE A 49 -7.50 -6.24 3.50
C ILE A 49 -7.14 -7.36 4.48
N ILE A 50 -6.40 -8.39 4.03
CA ILE A 50 -5.94 -9.48 4.90
C ILE A 50 -5.08 -8.92 6.03
N GLU A 51 -4.14 -8.02 5.73
CA GLU A 51 -3.30 -7.36 6.74
C GLU A 51 -4.14 -6.57 7.76
N ILE A 52 -5.14 -5.83 7.33
CA ILE A 52 -6.07 -5.12 8.23
C ILE A 52 -6.79 -6.12 9.12
N VAL A 53 -7.38 -7.18 8.57
CA VAL A 53 -8.15 -8.17 9.35
C VAL A 53 -7.26 -8.87 10.38
N VAL A 54 -6.05 -9.27 10.00
CA VAL A 54 -5.09 -9.98 10.87
C VAL A 54 -4.53 -9.05 11.95
N PHE A 55 -4.22 -7.79 11.61
CA PHE A 55 -3.53 -6.85 12.50
C PHE A 55 -4.43 -5.76 13.08
N LYS A 56 -5.77 -5.85 12.94
CA LYS A 56 -6.75 -4.85 13.43
C LYS A 56 -6.55 -4.45 14.89
N LYS A 57 -6.11 -5.37 15.76
CA LYS A 57 -5.84 -5.09 17.18
C LYS A 57 -4.74 -4.04 17.40
N ARG A 58 -3.87 -3.81 16.41
CA ARG A 58 -2.81 -2.79 16.46
C ARG A 58 -3.28 -1.42 15.96
N MET A 59 -4.42 -1.34 15.30
CA MET A 59 -4.96 -0.11 14.70
C MET A 59 -5.92 0.57 15.68
N ARG A 60 -5.62 1.80 16.07
CA ARG A 60 -6.41 2.56 17.06
C ARG A 60 -7.18 3.71 16.43
N ARG A 61 -6.67 4.27 15.33
CA ARG A 61 -7.27 5.41 14.64
C ARG A 61 -7.80 5.00 13.27
N PRO A 62 -8.86 5.63 12.74
CA PRO A 62 -9.32 5.40 11.37
C PRO A 62 -8.21 5.57 10.32
N ALA A 63 -7.29 6.51 10.56
CA ALA A 63 -6.12 6.73 9.72
C ALA A 63 -5.21 5.49 9.60
N ASP A 64 -5.12 4.65 10.63
CA ASP A 64 -4.30 3.43 10.60
C ASP A 64 -4.85 2.45 9.55
N TYR A 65 -6.17 2.32 9.47
CA TYR A 65 -6.83 1.47 8.47
C TYR A 65 -6.62 1.99 7.06
N ILE A 66 -6.81 3.30 6.85
CA ILE A 66 -6.62 3.94 5.53
C ILE A 66 -5.17 3.82 5.09
N LEU A 67 -4.21 4.11 5.97
CA LEU A 67 -2.80 4.06 5.64
C LEU A 67 -2.31 2.61 5.48
N THR A 68 -2.87 1.63 6.19
CA THR A 68 -2.60 0.22 5.90
C THR A 68 -3.24 -0.23 4.60
N MET A 69 -4.39 0.32 4.20
CA MET A 69 -4.95 0.06 2.88
C MET A 69 -4.06 0.59 1.74
N LEU A 70 -3.33 1.68 1.97
CA LEU A 70 -2.43 2.27 0.98
C LEU A 70 -1.02 1.66 0.98
N PHE A 71 -0.49 1.32 2.16
CA PHE A 71 0.92 0.95 2.33
C PHE A 71 1.14 -0.42 2.97
N GLY A 72 0.06 -1.11 3.34
CA GLY A 72 0.09 -2.43 3.91
C GLY A 72 1.00 -2.58 5.12
N TYR A 73 1.80 -3.64 5.08
CA TYR A 73 2.82 -3.94 6.08
C TYR A 73 3.81 -2.79 6.38
N LEU A 74 4.09 -1.89 5.42
CA LEU A 74 4.95 -0.73 5.68
C LEU A 74 4.31 0.22 6.71
N GLN A 75 2.99 0.40 6.67
CA GLN A 75 2.27 1.15 7.70
C GLN A 75 2.24 0.40 9.02
N LEU A 76 2.03 -0.92 9.01
CA LEU A 76 2.04 -1.72 10.24
C LEU A 76 3.40 -1.65 10.97
N LYS A 77 4.51 -1.64 10.21
CA LYS A 77 5.85 -1.41 10.78
C LYS A 77 6.03 0.01 11.31
N THR A 78 5.38 1.00 10.69
CA THR A 78 5.40 2.39 11.18
C THR A 78 4.67 2.49 12.52
N ILE A 79 3.45 1.95 12.61
CA ILE A 79 2.64 1.94 13.85
C ILE A 79 3.38 1.24 15.00
N ARG A 80 4.09 0.13 14.73
CA ARG A 80 4.88 -0.58 15.76
C ARG A 80 5.99 0.28 16.36
N ILE A 81 6.57 1.23 15.62
CA ILE A 81 7.64 2.09 16.14
C ILE A 81 7.07 3.18 17.06
N GLU A 82 5.81 3.56 16.88
CA GLU A 82 5.13 4.61 17.65
C GLU A 82 4.45 4.09 18.93
N LEU A 83 4.37 2.76 19.10
CA LEU A 83 3.85 2.06 20.28
C LEU A 83 4.98 1.66 21.22
#